data_AF-A0A970EWU7-F1
#
_entry.id   AF-A0A970EWU7-F1
#
_cell.length_a   1.000
_cell.length_b   1.000
_cell.length_c   1.000
_cell.angle_alpha   90.00
_cell.angle_beta   90.00
_cell.angle_gamma   90.00
#
_symmetry.space_group_name_H-M   'P 1'
#
loop_
_entity.id
_entity.type
_entity.pdbx_description
1 polymer ?
#
loop_
_entity_poly.entity_id
_entity_poly.type
_entity_poly.pdbx_seq_one_letter_code
_entity_poly.pdbx_strand_id
1 'polypeptide(L)' 'MVSNIISAGIFGIGGYKISVECFLYSGLPSFDIVGLPGTSVRESRERVRAALRNC' A
#
# COMPACT_ATOMS: atom_id res chain seq x y z
N MET A 1 8.84 -8.84 10.42
CA MET A 1 7.82 -9.88 10.11
C MET A 1 7.12 -9.45 8.82
N VAL A 2 6.91 -10.36 7.87
CA VAL A 2 6.12 -10.09 6.67
C VAL A 2 4.67 -10.44 6.98
N SER A 3 3.74 -9.51 6.70
CA SER A 3 2.30 -9.73 6.83
C SER A 3 1.66 -9.76 5.45
N ASN A 4 0.89 -10.80 5.17
CA ASN A 4 0.16 -10.95 3.91
C ASN A 4 -1.31 -10.60 4.11
N ILE A 5 -1.83 -9.70 3.28
CA ILE A 5 -3.18 -9.17 3.36
C ILE A 5 -3.85 -9.36 2.01
N ILE A 6 -5.07 -9.91 2.04
CA ILE A 6 -5.93 -10.00 0.87
C ILE A 6 -6.60 -8.65 0.65
N SER A 7 -6.56 -8.15 -0.57
CA SER A 7 -7.22 -6.90 -0.98
C SER A 7 -7.87 -7.07 -2.35
N ALA A 8 -8.42 -5.99 -2.92
CA ALA A 8 -9.04 -5.97 -4.23
C ALA A 8 -8.56 -4.78 -5.06
N GLY A 9 -8.36 -5.01 -6.35
CA GLY A 9 -8.14 -3.98 -7.36
C GLY A 9 -9.36 -3.87 -8.28
N ILE A 10 -9.42 -2.78 -9.05
CA ILE A 10 -10.49 -2.52 -10.02
C ILE A 10 -9.87 -2.48 -11.42
N PHE A 11 -10.52 -3.11 -12.39
CA PHE A 11 -10.19 -3.04 -13.81
C PHE A 11 -11.47 -2.82 -14.61
N GLY A 12 -11.66 -1.58 -15.07
CA GLY A 12 -12.92 -1.15 -15.68
C GLY A 12 -14.09 -1.25 -14.69
N ILE A 13 -15.10 -2.05 -15.03
CA ILE A 13 -16.24 -2.37 -14.15
C ILE A 13 -16.04 -3.62 -13.28
N GLY A 14 -14.96 -4.38 -13.52
CA GLY A 14 -14.65 -5.61 -12.81
C GLY A 14 -13.73 -5.38 -11.60
N GLY A 15 -13.93 -6.16 -10.54
CA GLY A 15 -12.98 -6.26 -9.43
C GLY A 15 -12.13 -7.52 -9.55
N TYR A 16 -10.87 -7.44 -9.13
CA TYR A 16 -9.98 -8.59 -9.04
C TYR A 16 -9.32 -8.66 -7.68
N LYS A 17 -9.10 -9.88 -7.19
CA LYS A 17 -8.44 -10.12 -5.90
C LYS A 17 -6.94 -9.86 -6.05
N ILE A 18 -6.35 -9.18 -5.07
CA ILE A 18 -4.90 -8.97 -4.98
C ILE A 18 -4.40 -9.46 -3.62
N SER A 19 -3.13 -9.89 -3.59
CA SER A 19 -2.41 -10.18 -2.35
C SER A 19 -1.36 -9.10 -2.17
N VAL A 20 -1.34 -8.48 -0.99
CA VAL A 20 -0.38 -7.44 -0.62
C VAL A 20 0.50 -7.97 0.48
N GLU A 21 1.81 -7.85 0.31
CA GLU A 21 2.78 -8.19 1.32
C GLU A 21 3.35 -6.91 1.93
N CYS A 22 3.31 -6.81 3.25
CA CYS A 22 3.86 -5.68 3.99
C CYS A 22 4.97 -6.17 4.90
N PHE A 23 6.09 -5.46 4.91
CA PHE A 23 7.20 -5.73 5.83
C PHE A 23 7.51 -4.49 6.64
N LEU A 24 7.55 -4.65 7.96
CA LEU A 24 7.97 -3.61 8.88
C LEU A 24 9.30 -4.00 9.52
N TYR A 25 10.25 -3.07 9.50
CA TYR A 25 11.53 -3.17 10.19
C TYR A 25 11.83 -1.88 10.95
N SER A 26 12.59 -2.00 12.03
CA SER A 26 13.09 -0.86 12.80
C SER A 26 14.25 -0.21 12.05
N GLY A 27 14.16 1.09 11.78
CA GLY A 27 15.17 1.84 11.04
C GLY A 27 14.70 3.24 10.73
N LEU A 28 15.29 3.86 9.71
CA LEU A 28 14.84 5.17 9.24
C LEU A 28 13.39 5.08 8.70
N PRO A 29 12.56 6.10 8.93
CA PRO A 29 11.16 6.10 8.51
C PRO A 29 11.03 6.24 6.99
N SER A 30 11.04 5.11 6.29
CA SER A 30 10.69 4.99 4.87
C SER A 30 9.33 4.29 4.70
N PHE A 31 8.66 4.58 3.59
CA PHE A 31 7.47 3.87 3.18
C PHE A 31 7.46 3.81 1.65
N ASP A 32 7.71 2.62 1.13
CA ASP A 32 7.88 2.39 -0.30
C ASP A 32 6.87 1.36 -0.77
N ILE A 33 6.32 1.57 -1.97
CA ILE A 33 5.38 0.68 -2.61
C ILE A 33 6.04 0.19 -3.90
N VAL A 34 6.16 -1.13 -4.04
CA VAL A 34 6.78 -1.81 -5.19
C VAL A 34 5.77 -2.72 -5.89
N GLY A 35 6.13 -3.26 -7.06
CA GLY A 35 5.24 -4.13 -7.85
C GLY A 35 4.46 -3.40 -8.95
N LEU A 36 5.06 -2.36 -9.55
CA LEU A 36 4.47 -1.55 -10.63
C LEU A 36 3.10 -0.92 -10.25
N PRO A 37 3.01 -0.23 -9.08
CA PRO A 37 1.76 0.39 -8.69
C PRO A 37 1.37 1.51 -9.65
N GLY A 38 0.07 1.63 -9.93
CA GLY A 38 -0.48 2.78 -10.63
C GLY A 38 -0.28 4.09 -9.84
N THR A 39 -0.38 5.22 -10.54
CA THR A 39 -0.20 6.57 -9.96
C THR A 39 -1.08 6.82 -8.74
N SER A 40 -2.37 6.46 -8.79
CA SER A 40 -3.30 6.66 -7.68
C SER A 40 -2.88 5.92 -6.40
N VAL A 41 -2.30 4.73 -6.54
CA VAL A 41 -1.77 3.96 -5.40
C VAL A 41 -0.52 4.65 -4.86
N ARG A 42 0.37 5.13 -5.73
CA ARG A 42 1.57 5.87 -5.33
C ARG A 42 1.26 7.18 -4.60
N GLU A 43 0.18 7.86 -4.97
CA GLU A 43 -0.30 9.08 -4.30
C GLU A 43 -0.99 8.78 -2.97
N SER A 44 -1.69 7.64 -2.86
CA SER A 44 -2.35 7.23 -1.62
C SER A 44 -1.38 7.11 -0.43
N ARG A 45 -0.11 6.80 -0.71
CA ARG A 45 0.97 6.80 0.28
C ARG A 45 1.03 8.08 1.10
N GLU A 46 1.02 9.24 0.46
CA GLU A 46 1.12 10.53 1.17
C GLU A 46 -0.10 10.76 2.06
N ARG A 47 -1.30 10.37 1.58
CA ARG A 47 -2.53 10.45 2.37
C ARG A 47 -2.47 9.59 3.62
N VAL A 48 -1.99 8.34 3.50
CA VAL A 48 -1.82 7.43 4.65
C VAL A 48 -0.75 7.96 5.60
N ARG A 49 0.38 8.44 5.09
CA ARG A 49 1.45 9.01 5.92
C ARG A 49 0.98 10.24 6.71
N ALA A 50 0.17 11.10 6.10
CA ALA A 50 -0.42 12.25 6.78
C ALA A 50 -1.41 11.83 7.87
N ALA A 51 -2.27 10.85 7.58
CA ALA A 51 -3.20 10.30 8.57
C ALA A 51 -2.46 9.71 9.78
N LEU A 52 -1.42 8.90 9.56
CA LEU A 52 -0.63 8.29 10.63
C LEU A 52 0.09 9.30 11.54
N ARG A 53 0.45 10.48 11.03
CA ARG A 53 1.10 11.54 11.82
C ARG A 53 0.13 12.36 12.68
N ASN A 54 -1.14 12.43 12.27
CA ASN A 54 -2.18 13.23 12.91
C ASN A 54 -3.15 12.41 13.78
N CYS A 55 -2.89 11.11 13.93
CA CYS A 55 -3.61 10.23 14.86
C CYS A 55 -3.00 10.24 16.25
#